data_AF-A0A564FZQ5-F1
#
_entry.id   AF-A0A564FZQ5-F1
#
_cell.length_a   1.000
_cell.length_b   1.000
_cell.length_c   1.000
_cell.angle_alpha   90.00
_cell.angle_beta   90.00
_cell.angle_gamma   90.00
#
_symmetry.space_group_name_H-M   'P 1'
#
loop_
_entity.id
_entity.type
_entity.pdbx_description
1 polymer ?
#
loop_
_entity_poly.entity_id
_entity_poly.type
_entity_poly.pdbx_seq_one_letter_code
_entity_poly.pdbx_strand_id
1 'polypeptide(L)'
;MNRTKTPILSIAAAALAILLSTPATAETVKIVGLGASSCARFNQEIGENPALQRDYFAWAQGFMSGALIRAPQGVDEGLDLTPPSFPLQEQVGFLRAFCAKNQDQDYMDAVRALYHRLRGPKT
;
A
#
# COMPACT_ATOMS: atom_id res chain seq x y z
N MET A 1 -12.80 39.96 -50.72
CA MET A 1 -13.14 39.51 -49.35
C MET A 1 -13.36 38.00 -49.40
N ASN A 2 -12.68 37.10 -48.72
CA ASN A 2 -11.49 37.11 -47.86
C ASN A 2 -10.95 35.66 -47.93
N ARG A 3 -9.70 35.45 -48.38
CA ARG A 3 -9.04 34.14 -48.25
C ARG A 3 -8.51 34.04 -46.82
N THR A 4 -9.21 33.31 -45.96
CA THR A 4 -8.74 32.95 -44.62
C THR A 4 -7.51 32.04 -44.79
N LYS A 5 -6.31 32.61 -44.69
CA LYS A 5 -5.07 31.85 -44.60
C LYS A 5 -5.03 31.22 -43.21
N THR A 6 -5.37 29.94 -43.11
CA THR A 6 -5.16 29.18 -41.88
C THR A 6 -3.67 29.25 -41.54
N PRO A 7 -3.28 29.73 -40.35
CA PRO A 7 -1.87 29.96 -40.04
C PRO A 7 -1.19 28.59 -39.88
N ILE A 8 -0.40 28.21 -40.87
CA ILE A 8 0.51 27.05 -40.86
C ILE A 8 1.37 27.03 -39.57
N LEU A 9 1.61 28.22 -38.99
CA LEU A 9 2.29 28.42 -37.71
C LEU A 9 1.63 27.68 -36.53
N SER A 10 0.29 27.59 -36.49
CA SER A 10 -0.44 26.95 -35.39
C SER A 10 -0.36 25.43 -35.43
N ILE A 11 -0.20 24.83 -36.62
CA ILE A 11 -0.06 23.39 -36.79
C ILE A 11 1.35 22.94 -36.38
N ALA A 12 2.37 23.74 -36.71
CA ALA A 12 3.75 23.46 -36.33
C ALA A 12 3.98 23.49 -34.81
N ALA A 13 3.34 24.42 -34.11
CA ALA A 13 3.41 24.51 -32.65
C ALA A 13 2.78 23.31 -31.94
N ALA A 14 1.64 22.81 -32.45
CA ALA A 14 0.98 21.63 -31.91
C ALA A 14 1.79 20.35 -32.15
N ALA A 15 2.41 20.20 -33.33
CA ALA A 15 3.27 19.06 -33.63
C ALA A 15 4.53 19.01 -32.75
N LEU A 16 5.11 20.17 -32.41
CA LEU A 16 6.29 20.25 -31.54
C LEU A 16 5.97 19.86 -30.08
N ALA A 17 4.77 20.18 -29.58
CA ALA A 17 4.34 19.80 -28.24
C ALA A 17 4.18 18.28 -28.07
N ILE A 18 3.75 17.57 -29.12
CA ILE A 18 3.60 16.10 -29.13
C ILE A 18 4.97 15.41 -29.20
N LEU A 19 5.96 16.04 -29.83
CA LEU A 19 7.33 15.51 -29.90
C LEU A 19 8.10 15.68 -28.58
N LEU A 20 7.64 16.55 -27.68
CA LEU A 20 8.27 16.82 -26.38
C LEU A 20 7.63 16.03 -25.23
N SER A 21 6.55 15.27 -25.46
CA SER A 21 5.98 14.40 -24.43
C SER A 21 6.82 13.13 -24.28
N THR A 22 7.87 13.19 -23.47
CA THR A 22 8.54 12.00 -22.97
C THR A 22 7.59 11.27 -22.02
N PRO A 23 7.41 9.94 -22.14
CA PRO A 23 6.70 9.19 -21.12
C PRO A 23 7.48 9.31 -19.81
N ALA A 24 6.87 9.92 -18.80
CA ALA A 24 7.41 9.90 -17.46
C ALA A 24 7.35 8.44 -16.96
N THR A 25 8.49 7.75 -16.96
CA THR A 25 8.61 6.50 -16.21
C THR A 25 8.55 6.88 -14.74
N ALA A 26 7.44 6.58 -14.06
CA ALA A 26 7.36 6.70 -12.62
C ALA A 26 8.49 5.87 -12.02
N GLU A 27 9.46 6.51 -11.34
CA GLU A 27 10.45 5.78 -10.56
C GLU A 27 9.70 4.99 -9.49
N THR A 28 9.63 3.68 -9.67
CA THR A 28 9.08 2.78 -8.66
C THR A 28 10.06 2.80 -7.48
N VAL A 29 9.68 3.46 -6.39
CA VAL A 29 10.45 3.43 -5.15
C VAL A 29 10.63 1.96 -4.75
N LYS A 30 11.89 1.53 -4.55
CA LYS A 30 12.18 0.19 -4.04
C LYS A 30 11.79 0.12 -2.57
N ILE A 31 10.61 -0.44 -2.28
CA ILE A 31 10.18 -0.71 -0.92
C ILE A 31 11.01 -1.86 -0.36
N VAL A 32 11.51 -1.70 0.86
CA VAL A 32 12.39 -2.66 1.55
C VAL A 32 11.87 -2.96 2.96
N GLY A 33 12.38 -4.04 3.57
CA GLY A 33 12.00 -4.48 4.91
C GLY A 33 10.95 -5.59 4.90
N LEU A 34 10.49 -5.97 6.09
CA LEU A 34 9.59 -7.11 6.30
C LEU A 34 8.26 -6.97 5.54
N GLY A 35 7.75 -5.75 5.41
CA GLY A 35 6.54 -5.46 4.62
C GLY A 35 6.62 -5.82 3.14
N ALA A 36 7.81 -5.76 2.55
CA ALA A 36 8.04 -6.06 1.14
C ALA A 36 8.37 -7.55 0.90
N SER A 37 8.33 -8.38 1.94
CA SER A 37 8.44 -9.83 1.77
C SER A 37 7.12 -10.38 1.26
N SER A 38 7.17 -11.33 0.34
CA SER A 38 5.95 -12.00 -0.10
C SER A 38 5.29 -12.77 1.05
N CYS A 39 3.98 -12.92 0.96
CA CYS A 39 3.20 -13.68 1.92
C CYS A 39 3.64 -15.16 1.99
N ALA A 40 4.07 -15.75 0.86
CA ALA A 40 4.70 -17.08 0.85
C ALA A 40 5.97 -17.11 1.72
N ARG A 41 6.86 -16.12 1.53
CA ARG A 41 8.10 -16.01 2.29
C ARG A 41 7.84 -15.81 3.78
N PHE A 42 6.92 -14.92 4.13
CA PHE A 42 6.50 -14.72 5.52
C PHE A 42 6.06 -16.03 6.18
N ASN A 43 5.13 -16.78 5.56
CA ASN A 43 4.63 -18.02 6.16
C ASN A 43 5.69 -19.11 6.27
N GLN A 44 6.60 -19.19 5.29
CA GLN A 44 7.76 -20.09 5.37
C GLN A 44 8.66 -19.71 6.55
N GLU A 45 9.09 -18.45 6.61
CA GLU A 45 10.06 -17.98 7.61
C GLU A 45 9.54 -18.11 9.04
N ILE A 46 8.26 -17.83 9.30
CA ILE A 46 7.69 -18.02 10.65
C ILE A 46 7.49 -19.50 11.00
N GLY A 47 7.36 -20.37 10.01
CA GLY A 47 7.28 -21.82 10.20
C GLY A 47 8.64 -22.41 10.59
N GLU A 48 9.72 -21.90 9.98
CA GLU A 48 11.11 -22.28 10.29
C GLU A 48 11.60 -21.66 11.59
N ASN A 49 11.23 -20.40 11.85
CA ASN A 49 11.62 -19.66 13.05
C ASN A 49 10.43 -18.87 13.61
N PRO A 50 9.70 -19.41 14.61
CA PRO A 50 8.56 -18.75 15.22
C PRO A 50 8.85 -17.38 15.83
N ALA A 51 10.12 -17.07 16.18
CA ALA A 51 10.47 -15.75 16.69
C ALA A 51 10.34 -14.65 15.62
N LEU A 52 10.49 -14.97 14.33
CA LEU A 52 10.30 -14.00 13.25
C LEU A 52 8.86 -13.48 13.18
N GLN A 53 7.88 -14.27 13.64
CA GLN A 53 6.49 -13.80 13.71
C GLN A 53 6.36 -12.54 14.58
N ARG A 54 7.14 -12.45 15.67
CA ARG A 54 7.15 -11.26 16.54
C ARG A 54 7.70 -10.04 15.79
N ASP A 55 8.76 -10.23 15.00
CA ASP A 55 9.43 -9.14 14.29
C ASP A 55 8.55 -8.62 13.14
N TYR A 56 7.93 -9.54 12.38
CA TYR A 56 6.91 -9.23 11.38
C TYR A 56 5.71 -8.50 11.99
N PHE A 57 5.25 -8.93 13.16
CA PHE A 57 4.10 -8.30 13.81
C PHE A 57 4.44 -6.93 14.42
N ALA A 58 5.63 -6.76 15.00
CA ALA A 58 6.12 -5.47 15.46
C ALA A 58 6.23 -4.47 14.30
N TRP A 59 6.74 -4.92 13.14
CA TRP A 59 6.75 -4.10 11.93
C TRP A 59 5.33 -3.72 11.48
N ALA A 60 4.37 -4.67 11.50
CA ALA A 60 2.98 -4.42 11.13
C ALA A 60 2.32 -3.36 12.05
N GLN A 61 2.54 -3.46 13.36
CA GLN A 61 2.05 -2.45 14.31
C GLN A 61 2.64 -1.07 14.02
N GLY A 62 3.96 -0.99 13.79
CA GLY A 62 4.61 0.28 13.43
C GLY A 62 4.06 0.87 12.13
N PHE A 63 3.80 0.05 11.11
CA PHE A 63 3.18 0.46 9.86
C PHE A 63 1.78 1.05 10.08
N MET A 64 0.91 0.35 10.83
CA MET A 64 -0.46 0.81 11.11
C MET A 64 -0.46 2.07 11.97
N SER A 65 0.38 2.16 12.99
CA SER A 65 0.56 3.38 13.79
C SER A 65 1.03 4.56 12.94
N GLY A 66 1.98 4.33 12.03
CA GLY A 66 2.42 5.36 11.08
C GLY A 66 1.32 5.80 10.11
N ALA A 67 0.42 4.89 9.72
CA ALA A 67 -0.75 5.23 8.91
C ALA A 67 -1.73 6.11 9.69
N LEU A 68 -1.99 5.80 10.97
CA LEU A 68 -2.82 6.62 11.85
C LEU A 68 -2.25 8.02 12.06
N ILE A 69 -0.95 8.13 12.35
CA ILE A 69 -0.29 9.43 12.60
C ILE A 69 -0.40 10.36 11.38
N ARG A 70 -0.39 9.80 10.16
CA ARG A 70 -0.48 10.56 8.91
C ARG A 70 -1.91 10.67 8.36
N ALA A 71 -2.91 10.10 9.05
CA ALA A 71 -4.29 10.18 8.60
C ALA A 71 -4.78 11.64 8.64
N PRO A 72 -5.58 12.08 7.64
CA PRO A 72 -6.25 13.37 7.72
C PRO A 72 -7.15 13.47 8.95
N GLN A 73 -7.42 14.69 9.42
CA GLN A 73 -8.38 14.90 10.51
C GLN A 73 -9.74 14.28 10.17
N GLY A 74 -10.38 13.65 11.16
CA GLY A 74 -11.63 12.91 10.99
C GLY A 74 -11.50 11.54 10.30
N VAL A 75 -10.31 11.13 9.84
CA VAL A 75 -10.07 9.80 9.27
C VAL A 75 -9.39 8.92 10.32
N ASP A 76 -9.99 7.76 10.60
CA ASP A 76 -9.52 6.79 11.61
C ASP A 76 -9.27 7.40 12.99
N GLU A 77 -9.92 8.52 13.29
CA GLU A 77 -9.75 9.22 14.56
C GLU A 77 -10.26 8.35 15.71
N GLY A 78 -9.42 8.17 16.72
CA GLY A 78 -9.73 7.28 17.85
C GLY A 78 -9.71 5.79 17.51
N LEU A 79 -9.23 5.38 16.32
CA LEU A 79 -9.08 3.96 16.01
C LEU A 79 -8.10 3.30 17.00
N ASP A 80 -8.61 2.32 17.74
CA ASP A 80 -7.80 1.45 18.59
C ASP A 80 -7.22 0.31 17.75
N LEU A 81 -5.88 0.20 17.70
CA LEU A 81 -5.18 -0.91 17.05
C LEU A 81 -5.10 -2.16 17.93
N THR A 82 -5.49 -2.06 19.20
CA THR A 82 -5.48 -3.11 20.21
C THR A 82 -6.86 -3.32 20.86
N PRO A 83 -7.96 -3.36 20.08
CA PRO A 83 -9.29 -3.44 20.66
C PRO A 83 -9.45 -4.78 21.40
N PRO A 84 -10.07 -4.80 22.60
CA PRO A 84 -10.29 -6.04 23.34
C PRO A 84 -11.08 -7.11 22.56
N SER A 85 -11.92 -6.68 21.61
CA SER A 85 -12.70 -7.55 20.73
C SER A 85 -11.90 -8.22 19.61
N PHE A 86 -10.65 -7.80 19.37
CA PHE A 86 -9.78 -8.39 18.36
C PHE A 86 -8.31 -8.37 18.84
N PRO A 87 -7.97 -9.24 19.81
CA PRO A 87 -6.69 -9.22 20.50
C PRO A 87 -5.51 -9.55 19.57
N LEU A 88 -4.31 -9.17 19.98
CA LEU A 88 -3.08 -9.30 19.18
C LEU A 88 -2.85 -10.71 18.60
N GLN A 89 -3.18 -11.76 19.35
CA GLN A 89 -3.04 -13.14 18.88
C GLN A 89 -3.97 -13.44 17.70
N GLU A 90 -5.18 -12.88 17.69
CA GLU A 90 -6.11 -13.00 16.57
C GLU A 90 -5.66 -12.17 15.37
N GLN A 91 -5.08 -11.00 15.59
CA GLN A 91 -4.47 -10.20 14.52
C GLN A 91 -3.32 -10.96 13.84
N VAL A 92 -2.44 -11.60 14.61
CA VAL A 92 -1.41 -12.49 14.07
C VAL A 92 -2.03 -13.65 13.30
N GLY A 93 -3.07 -14.28 13.86
CA GLY A 93 -3.81 -15.35 13.18
C GLY A 93 -4.40 -14.90 11.83
N PHE A 94 -4.95 -13.69 11.78
CA PHE A 94 -5.46 -13.06 10.57
C PHE A 94 -4.37 -12.90 9.52
N LEU A 95 -3.18 -12.39 9.89
CA LEU A 95 -2.07 -12.18 8.96
C LEU A 95 -1.60 -13.49 8.33
N ARG A 96 -1.44 -14.55 9.13
CA ARG A 96 -1.11 -15.89 8.61
C ARG A 96 -2.17 -16.41 7.65
N ALA A 97 -3.44 -16.29 8.02
CA ALA A 97 -4.57 -16.77 7.23
C ALA A 97 -4.71 -16.01 5.91
N PHE A 98 -4.49 -14.69 5.93
CA PHE A 98 -4.45 -13.86 4.72
C PHE A 98 -3.31 -14.32 3.81
N CYS A 99 -2.09 -14.43 4.34
CA CYS A 99 -0.94 -14.81 3.54
C CYS A 99 -0.97 -16.25 3.03
N ALA A 100 -1.65 -17.17 3.73
CA ALA A 100 -1.83 -18.54 3.25
C ALA A 100 -2.68 -18.59 1.96
N LYS A 101 -3.59 -17.62 1.77
CA LYS A 101 -4.49 -17.52 0.62
C LYS A 101 -3.95 -16.64 -0.51
N ASN A 102 -2.99 -15.76 -0.23
CA ASN A 102 -2.50 -14.73 -1.14
C ASN A 102 -0.96 -14.78 -1.21
N GLN A 103 -0.41 -15.91 -1.68
CA GLN A 103 1.03 -16.21 -1.59
C GLN A 103 1.92 -15.23 -2.36
N ASP A 104 1.39 -14.63 -3.43
CA ASP A 104 2.05 -13.71 -4.35
C ASP A 104 1.97 -12.23 -3.92
N GLN A 105 1.13 -11.90 -2.94
CA GLN A 105 1.04 -10.55 -2.39
C GLN A 105 2.16 -10.28 -1.38
N ASP A 106 2.40 -9.00 -1.12
CA ASP A 106 3.35 -8.58 -0.10
C ASP A 106 2.73 -8.69 1.30
N TYR A 107 3.56 -8.91 2.32
CA TYR A 107 3.10 -8.94 3.70
C TYR A 107 2.41 -7.63 4.11
N MET A 108 2.87 -6.49 3.57
CA MET A 108 2.21 -5.19 3.74
C MET A 108 0.74 -5.23 3.29
N ASP A 109 0.37 -6.01 2.29
CA ASP A 109 -1.02 -6.13 1.82
C ASP A 109 -1.89 -6.83 2.87
N ALA A 110 -1.36 -7.85 3.52
CA ALA A 110 -1.99 -8.48 4.68
C ALA A 110 -2.17 -7.49 5.83
N VAL A 111 -1.18 -6.64 6.09
CA VAL A 111 -1.25 -5.60 7.12
C VAL A 111 -2.28 -4.52 6.77
N ARG A 112 -2.39 -4.11 5.50
CA ARG A 112 -3.45 -3.20 5.04
C ARG A 112 -4.83 -3.82 5.24
N ALA A 113 -4.99 -5.09 4.92
CA ALA A 113 -6.24 -5.82 5.14
C ALA A 113 -6.59 -5.91 6.64
N LEU A 114 -5.60 -6.15 7.50
CA LEU A 114 -5.78 -6.13 8.96
C LEU A 114 -6.20 -4.74 9.45
N TYR A 115 -5.54 -3.70 8.98
CA TYR A 115 -5.87 -2.31 9.33
C TYR A 115 -7.31 -1.96 8.92
N HIS A 116 -7.74 -2.38 7.73
CA HIS A 116 -9.14 -2.24 7.29
C HIS A 116 -10.11 -3.04 8.17
N ARG A 117 -9.74 -4.25 8.60
CA ARG A 117 -10.55 -5.06 9.50
C ARG A 117 -10.73 -4.40 10.87
N LEU A 118 -9.69 -3.73 11.38
CA LEU A 118 -9.70 -3.02 12.66
C LEU A 118 -10.56 -1.76 12.61
N ARG A 119 -10.53 -1.01 11.50
CA ARG A 119 -11.42 0.14 11.27
C ARG A 119 -12.91 -0.22 11.35
N GLY A 120 -13.26 -1.47 11.06
CA GLY A 120 -14.65 -1.92 11.00
C GLY A 120 -15.40 -1.34 9.79
N PRO A 121 -16.74 -1.48 9.75
CA PRO A 121 -17.56 -0.85 8.73
C PRO A 121 -17.40 0.66 8.76
N LYS A 122 -17.32 1.31 7.59
CA LYS A 122 -17.43 2.77 7.53
C LYS A 122 -18.87 3.14 7.92
N THR A 123 -19.03 3.79 9.07
CA THR A 123 -20.29 4.43 9.48
C THR A 123 -20.55 5.69 8.68
#